data_AF-A0AAU6ISL3-F1
#
_entry.id   AF-A0AAU6ISL3-F1
#
_cell.length_a   1.000
_cell.length_b   1.000
_cell.length_c   1.000
_cell.angle_alpha   90.00
_cell.angle_beta   90.00
_cell.angle_gamma   90.00
#
_symmetry.space_group_name_H-M   'P 1'
#
loop_
_entity.id
_entity.type
_entity.pdbx_description
1 polymer ?
#
loop_
_entity_poly.entity_id
_entity_poly.type
_entity_poly.pdbx_seq_one_letter_code
_entity_poly.pdbx_strand_id
1 'polypeptide(L)' 'MTLEHPTPPLPISSLLRPQMRMEGDLPATQAHQVMLHCALDAACLTVRMTDLPAVTRIAELDYQTVATVIRWLRILGAGR' A
#
# COMPACT_ATOMS: atom_id res chain seq x y z
N MET A 1 27.40 4.62 17.33
CA MET A 1 26.27 3.70 17.64
C MET A 1 25.03 4.56 17.74
N THR A 2 24.25 4.68 16.67
CA THR A 2 23.02 5.50 16.64
C THR A 2 21.85 4.64 17.13
N LEU A 3 21.23 5.08 18.24
CA LEU A 3 20.00 4.52 18.77
C LEU A 3 18.84 4.97 17.87
N GLU A 4 18.42 4.11 16.96
CA GLU A 4 17.16 4.24 16.22
C GLU A 4 16.01 4.25 17.24
N HIS A 5 15.61 5.43 17.72
CA HIS A 5 14.40 5.56 18.54
C HIS A 5 13.20 5.44 17.60
N PRO A 6 12.43 4.33 17.62
CA PRO A 6 11.25 4.23 16.79
C PRO A 6 10.31 5.37 17.16
N THR A 7 9.91 6.15 16.16
CA THR A 7 8.97 7.23 16.38
C THR A 7 7.70 6.63 17.00
N PRO A 8 7.24 7.11 18.16
CA PRO A 8 6.03 6.57 18.77
C PRO A 8 4.87 6.75 17.78
N PRO A 9 3.97 5.76 17.65
CA PRO A 9 2.87 5.83 16.71
C PRO A 9 2.05 7.09 17.00
N LEU A 10 1.62 7.77 15.94
CA LEU A 10 0.81 8.98 16.06
C LEU A 10 -0.46 8.67 16.88
N PRO A 11 -0.83 9.54 17.83
CA PRO A 11 -2.03 9.34 18.62
C PRO A 11 -3.26 9.36 17.71
N ILE A 12 -3.92 8.22 17.59
CA ILE A 12 -5.17 8.10 16.85
C ILE A 12 -6.27 8.80 17.66
N SER A 13 -6.98 9.74 17.02
CA SER A 13 -8.12 10.42 17.62
C SER A 13 -9.16 9.42 18.13
N SER A 14 -9.70 9.66 19.34
CA SER A 14 -10.78 8.85 19.94
C SER A 14 -12.03 8.80 19.06
N LEU A 15 -12.23 9.78 18.18
CA LEU A 15 -13.32 9.82 17.21
C LEU A 15 -13.12 8.85 16.03
N LEU A 16 -11.87 8.56 15.66
CA LEU A 16 -11.52 7.67 14.55
C LEU A 16 -11.40 6.21 14.99
N ARG A 17 -11.10 5.99 16.28
CA ARG A 17 -10.88 4.66 16.86
C ARG A 17 -12.04 3.67 16.65
N PRO A 18 -13.33 4.06 16.75
CA PRO A 18 -14.44 3.13 16.48
C PRO A 18 -14.59 2.73 15.01
N GLN A 19 -14.07 3.54 14.09
CA GLN A 19 -14.15 3.31 12.64
C GLN A 19 -12.95 2.49 12.12
N MET A 20 -11.84 2.49 12.86
CA MET A 20 -10.70 1.62 12.58
C MET A 20 -11.01 0.20 13.07
N ARG A 21 -11.58 -0.64 12.18
CA ARG A 21 -11.54 -2.09 12.38
C ARG A 21 -10.08 -2.56 12.35
N MET A 22 -9.43 -2.64 13.51
CA MET A 22 -8.04 -3.07 13.63
C MET A 22 -7.84 -4.60 13.50
N GLU A 23 -8.91 -5.40 13.67
CA GLU A 23 -8.79 -6.86 13.83
C GLU A 23 -9.46 -7.68 12.72
N GLY A 24 -9.82 -7.05 11.60
CA GLY A 24 -10.33 -7.78 10.44
C GLY A 24 -9.23 -7.99 9.42
N ASP A 25 -9.04 -9.24 8.96
CA ASP A 25 -8.33 -9.47 7.71
C ASP A 25 -9.00 -8.64 6.62
N LEU A 26 -8.18 -7.84 5.92
CA LEU A 26 -8.66 -7.06 4.79
C LEU A 26 -9.21 -8.03 3.73
N PRO A 27 -10.35 -7.74 3.10
CA PRO A 27 -10.75 -8.41 1.88
C PRO A 27 -9.56 -8.43 0.91
N ALA A 28 -9.31 -9.56 0.23
CA ALA A 28 -8.12 -9.73 -0.62
C ALA A 28 -7.88 -8.55 -1.58
N THR A 29 -8.96 -8.01 -2.16
CA THR A 29 -8.92 -6.82 -3.00
C THR A 29 -8.38 -5.58 -2.28
N GLN A 30 -8.78 -5.33 -1.04
CA GLN A 30 -8.25 -4.21 -0.25
C GLN A 30 -6.79 -4.43 0.12
N ALA A 31 -6.41 -5.66 0.46
CA ALA A 31 -5.00 -6.01 0.71
C ALA A 31 -4.14 -5.77 -0.54
N HIS A 32 -4.63 -6.18 -1.73
CA HIS A 32 -3.97 -5.91 -3.01
C HIS A 32 -3.83 -4.42 -3.31
N GLN A 33 -4.86 -3.61 -3.02
CA GLN A 33 -4.81 -2.15 -3.19
C GLN A 33 -3.72 -1.51 -2.32
N VAL A 34 -3.65 -1.88 -1.04
CA VAL A 34 -2.61 -1.39 -0.13
C VAL A 34 -1.23 -1.79 -0.63
N MET A 35 -1.03 -3.06 -1.00
CA MET A 35 0.26 -3.54 -1.50
C MET A 35 0.70 -2.84 -2.80
N LEU A 36 -0.22 -2.61 -3.73
CA LEU A 36 0.05 -1.86 -4.96
C LEU A 36 0.41 -0.41 -4.66
N HIS A 37 -0.30 0.23 -3.73
CA HIS A 37 -0.02 1.61 -3.37
C HIS A 37 1.38 1.76 -2.74
N CYS A 38 1.75 0.86 -1.82
CA CYS A 38 3.09 0.81 -1.25
C CYS A 38 4.17 0.55 -2.32
N ALA A 39 3.90 -0.30 -3.32
CA ALA A 39 4.85 -0.57 -4.40
C ALA A 39 5.06 0.65 -5.31
N LEU A 40 4.00 1.42 -5.58
CA LEU A 40 4.06 2.65 -6.37
C LEU A 40 4.81 3.76 -5.62
N ASP A 41 4.56 3.88 -4.32
CA ASP A 41 5.26 4.82 -3.44
C ASP A 41 6.77 4.50 -3.38
N ALA A 42 7.12 3.23 -3.18
CA ALA A 42 8.52 2.77 -3.19
C ALA A 42 9.22 2.96 -4.54
N ALA A 43 8.47 3.00 -5.65
CA ALA A 43 8.98 3.30 -6.98
C ALA A 43 9.03 4.82 -7.29
N CYS A 44 8.65 5.67 -6.34
CA CYS A 44 8.52 7.11 -6.49
C CYS A 44 7.59 7.50 -7.66
N LEU A 45 6.53 6.72 -7.90
CA LEU A 45 5.54 6.98 -8.94
C LEU A 45 4.35 7.73 -8.37
N THR A 46 4.12 8.95 -8.85
CA THR A 46 2.95 9.74 -8.45
C THR A 46 1.69 9.17 -9.09
N VAL A 47 0.80 8.62 -8.26
CA VAL A 47 -0.53 8.15 -8.68
C VAL A 47 -1.46 9.34 -8.76
N ARG A 48 -1.97 9.67 -9.96
CA ARG A 48 -2.97 10.72 -10.12
C ARG A 48 -4.36 10.18 -9.81
N MET A 49 -5.32 11.05 -9.50
CA MET A 49 -6.71 10.61 -9.29
C MET A 49 -7.31 9.88 -10.50
N THR A 50 -6.83 10.19 -11.71
CA THR A 50 -7.21 9.51 -12.95
C THR A 50 -6.74 8.05 -13.01
N ASP A 51 -5.73 7.69 -12.23
CA ASP A 51 -5.09 6.37 -12.25
C ASP A 51 -5.70 5.44 -11.21
N LEU A 52 -6.47 5.98 -10.25
CA LEU A 52 -7.17 5.22 -9.21
C LEU A 52 -8.05 4.10 -9.77
N PRO A 53 -8.86 4.30 -10.83
CA PRO A 53 -9.63 3.21 -11.42
C PRO A 53 -8.75 2.06 -11.94
N ALA A 54 -7.56 2.38 -12.48
CA ALA A 54 -6.63 1.36 -12.96
C ALA A 54 -6.01 0.59 -11.78
N VAL A 55 -5.61 1.28 -10.71
CA VAL A 55 -5.09 0.64 -9.49
C VAL A 55 -6.13 -0.27 -8.86
N THR A 56 -7.38 0.19 -8.75
CA THR A 56 -8.50 -0.63 -8.24
C THR A 56 -8.70 -1.87 -9.09
N ARG A 57 -8.70 -1.73 -10.42
CA ARG A 57 -8.92 -2.86 -11.34
C ARG A 57 -7.77 -3.86 -11.32
N ILE A 58 -6.53 -3.42 -11.13
CA ILE A 58 -5.38 -4.32 -10.94
C ILE A 58 -5.53 -5.06 -9.62
N ALA A 59 -5.97 -4.39 -8.55
CA ALA A 59 -6.14 -5.00 -7.24
C ALA A 59 -7.25 -6.06 -7.17
N GLU A 60 -8.22 -6.01 -8.08
CA GLU A 60 -9.26 -7.03 -8.24
C GLU A 60 -8.77 -8.33 -8.90
N LEU A 61 -7.57 -8.32 -9.48
CA LEU A 61 -6.96 -9.50 -10.08
C LEU A 61 -6.52 -10.51 -9.02
N ASP A 62 -6.22 -11.73 -9.47
CA ASP A 62 -5.68 -12.76 -8.61
C ASP A 62 -4.32 -12.35 -8.02
N TYR A 63 -3.98 -12.96 -6.89
CA TYR A 63 -2.76 -12.64 -6.16
C TYR A 63 -1.48 -12.78 -6.99
N GLN A 64 -1.38 -13.79 -7.87
CA GLN A 64 -0.16 -14.00 -8.67
C GLN A 64 0.05 -12.87 -9.67
N THR A 65 -1.04 -12.40 -10.28
CA THR A 65 -1.01 -11.27 -11.20
C THR A 65 -0.61 -9.99 -10.46
N VAL A 66 -1.23 -9.70 -9.30
CA VAL A 66 -0.88 -8.53 -8.48
C VAL A 66 0.58 -8.59 -8.01
N ALA A 67 1.04 -9.74 -7.54
CA ALA A 67 2.43 -9.94 -7.10
C ALA A 67 3.44 -9.72 -8.24
N THR A 68 3.08 -10.11 -9.47
CA THR A 68 3.90 -9.86 -10.67
C THR A 68 4.02 -8.36 -10.96
N VAL A 69 2.92 -7.63 -10.91
CA VAL A 69 2.92 -6.16 -11.08
C VAL A 69 3.78 -5.48 -10.01
N ILE A 70 3.62 -5.85 -8.74
CA ILE A 70 4.44 -5.31 -7.64
C ILE A 70 5.93 -5.58 -7.88
N ARG A 71 6.28 -6.79 -8.38
CA ARG A 71 7.67 -7.11 -8.72
C ARG A 71 8.21 -6.20 -9.83
N TRP A 72 7.43 -5.96 -10.88
CA TRP A 72 7.85 -5.05 -11.96
C TRP A 72 8.05 -3.62 -11.46
N LEU A 73 7.15 -3.11 -10.62
CA LEU A 73 7.28 -1.79 -10.00
C LEU A 73 8.58 -1.67 -9.18
N ARG A 74 8.92 -2.69 -8.41
CA ARG A 74 10.18 -2.73 -7.65
C ARG A 74 11.42 -2.70 -8.55
N ILE A 75 11.41 -3.44 -9.66
CA ILE A 75 12.52 -3.43 -10.63
C ILE A 75 12.69 -2.03 -11.23
N LEU A 76 11.59 -1.36 -11.59
CA LEU A 76 11.62 0.00 -12.12
C LEU A 76 12.14 1.03 -11.10
N GLY A 77 11.79 0.86 -9.82
CA GLY A 77 12.28 1.73 -8.74
C GLY A 77 13.76 1.53 -8.41
N ALA A 78 14.28 0.30 -8.50
CA ALA A 78 15.67 -0.04 -8.16
C ALA A 78 16.72 0.42 -9.19
N GLY A 79 16.29 0.81 -10.39
CA GLY A 79 17.17 1.32 -11.45
C GLY A 79 17.40 2.83 -11.43
N ARG A 80 16.93 3.54 -10.39
CA ARG A 80 17.15 4.98 -10.17
C ARG A 80 18.19 5.20 -9.08
#